data_AF-A0A5X9WIS7-F1
#
_entry.id   AF-A0A5X9WIS7-F1
#
_cell.length_a   1.000
_cell.length_b   1.000
_cell.length_c   1.000
_cell.angle_alpha   90.00
_cell.angle_beta   90.00
_cell.angle_gamma   90.00
#
_symmetry.space_group_name_H-M   'P 1'
#
loop_
_entity.id
_entity.type
_entity.pdbx_description
1 polymer ?
#
loop_
_entity_poly.entity_id
_entity_poly.type
_entity_poly.pdbx_seq_one_letter_code
_entity_poly.pdbx_strand_id
1 'polypeptide(L)'
;MPVVATFKTDWFRVINDITRSGIPLQEIARELDVSKSAIIGWKQGAAPNHHTGEALIDFWCYVTQRPRSELPAQVTSRRFVYAWRSKRLTP
;
A
#
# COMPACT_ATOMS: atom_id res chain seq x y z
N MET A 1 -16.13 -15.85 15.14
CA MET A 1 -16.06 -14.44 15.57
C MET A 1 -15.51 -13.63 14.41
N PRO A 2 -16.26 -12.71 13.76
CA PRO A 2 -15.71 -12.01 12.59
C PRO A 2 -14.75 -10.91 13.02
N VAL A 3 -13.50 -11.06 12.59
CA VAL A 3 -12.48 -10.01 12.63
C VAL A 3 -12.53 -9.29 11.29
N VAL A 4 -12.78 -7.99 11.30
CA VAL A 4 -12.63 -7.16 10.11
C VAL A 4 -11.19 -6.67 10.08
N ALA A 5 -10.44 -7.07 9.05
CA ALA A 5 -9.10 -6.57 8.79
C ALA A 5 -9.18 -5.42 7.78
N THR A 6 -8.52 -4.30 8.09
CA THR A 6 -8.31 -3.20 7.14
C THR A 6 -6.96 -3.39 6.48
N PHE A 7 -6.95 -3.40 5.14
CA PHE A 7 -5.75 -3.49 4.33
C PHE A 7 -5.43 -2.13 3.71
N LYS A 8 -4.14 -1.82 3.61
CA LYS A 8 -3.61 -0.70 2.84
C LYS A 8 -2.52 -1.19 1.92
N THR A 9 -2.29 -0.50 0.82
CA THR A 9 -1.16 -0.77 -0.06
C THR A 9 0.15 -0.66 0.71
N ASP A 10 1.05 -1.62 0.48
CA ASP A 10 2.42 -1.61 0.99
C ASP A 10 3.32 -0.94 -0.06
N TRP A 11 3.40 0.39 0.01
CA TRP A 11 4.18 1.21 -0.92
C TRP A 11 5.67 0.89 -0.89
N PHE A 12 6.20 0.48 0.27
CA PHE A 12 7.58 0.03 0.38
C PHE A 12 7.82 -1.19 -0.52
N ARG A 13 6.97 -2.22 -0.43
CA ARG A 13 7.08 -3.42 -1.28
C ARG A 13 6.88 -3.10 -2.75
N VAL A 14 5.87 -2.30 -3.10
CA VAL A 14 5.63 -1.86 -4.48
C VAL A 14 6.89 -1.25 -5.09
N ILE A 15 7.49 -0.27 -4.42
CA ILE A 15 8.70 0.40 -4.91
C ILE A 15 9.89 -0.58 -4.92
N ASN A 16 9.98 -1.48 -3.94
CA ASN A 16 11.08 -2.44 -3.87
C ASN A 16 11.03 -3.47 -5.02
N ASP A 17 9.84 -3.95 -5.37
CA ASP A 17 9.65 -4.86 -6.50
C ASP A 17 10.06 -4.21 -7.83
N ILE A 18 9.70 -2.94 -8.04
CA ILE A 18 10.17 -2.16 -9.19
C ILE A 18 11.70 -2.03 -9.18
N THR A 19 12.31 -1.74 -8.02
CA THR A 19 13.79 -1.64 -7.97
C THR A 19 14.48 -2.98 -8.20
N ARG A 20 13.83 -4.10 -7.88
CA ARG A 20 14.36 -5.45 -8.10
C ARG A 20 14.32 -5.88 -9.57
N SER A 21 13.50 -5.25 -10.40
CA SER A 21 13.54 -5.43 -11.85
C SER A 21 14.63 -4.59 -12.53
N GLY A 22 15.46 -3.87 -11.76
CA GLY A 22 16.58 -3.08 -12.26
C GLY A 22 16.27 -1.59 -12.46
N ILE A 23 15.06 -1.12 -12.16
CA ILE A 23 14.68 0.28 -12.34
C ILE A 23 15.08 1.11 -11.11
N PRO A 24 16.01 2.07 -11.22
CA PRO A 24 16.46 2.87 -10.08
C PRO A 24 15.39 3.85 -9.61
N LEU A 25 15.40 4.22 -8.32
CA LEU A 25 14.44 5.17 -7.73
C LEU A 25 14.34 6.50 -8.48
N GLN A 26 15.45 6.96 -9.08
CA GLN A 26 15.48 8.20 -9.85
C GLN A 26 14.63 8.10 -11.12
N GLU A 27 14.60 6.93 -11.75
CA GLU A 27 13.80 6.69 -12.95
C GLU A 27 12.33 6.57 -12.60
N ILE A 28 11.99 5.90 -11.49
CA ILE A 28 10.63 5.88 -10.95
C ILE A 28 10.14 7.32 -10.67
N ALA A 29 10.98 8.15 -10.06
CA ALA A 29 10.65 9.54 -9.77
C ALA A 29 10.38 10.36 -11.04
N ARG A 30 11.20 10.16 -12.08
CA ARG A 30 11.05 10.81 -13.38
C ARG A 30 9.75 10.38 -14.07
N GLU A 31 9.45 9.07 -14.07
CA GLU A 31 8.25 8.52 -14.71
C GLU A 31 6.95 9.05 -14.06
N LEU A 32 6.97 9.23 -12.74
CA LEU A 32 5.82 9.69 -11.97
C LEU A 32 5.74 11.22 -11.81
N ASP A 33 6.69 11.96 -12.40
CA ASP A 33 6.86 13.40 -12.24
C ASP A 33 6.87 13.87 -10.77
N VAL A 34 7.68 13.20 -9.94
CA VAL A 34 7.85 13.52 -8.52
C VAL A 34 9.33 13.62 -8.14
N SER A 35 9.59 14.18 -6.96
CA SER A 35 10.95 14.18 -6.42
C SER A 35 11.38 12.79 -5.94
N LYS A 36 12.67 12.46 -6.05
CA LYS A 36 13.25 11.25 -5.46
C LYS A 36 12.98 11.17 -3.95
N SER A 37 12.97 12.30 -3.26
CA SER A 37 12.65 12.39 -1.84
C SER A 37 11.23 11.93 -1.52
N ALA A 38 10.25 12.18 -2.41
CA ALA A 38 8.89 11.66 -2.27
C ALA A 38 8.87 10.13 -2.32
N ILE A 39 9.58 9.52 -3.29
CA ILE A 39 9.73 8.06 -3.40
C ILE A 39 10.35 7.48 -2.11
N ILE A 40 11.40 8.13 -1.58
CA ILE A 40 12.04 7.73 -0.32
C ILE A 40 11.06 7.82 0.85
N GLY A 41 10.27 8.89 0.92
CA GLY A 41 9.23 9.06 1.94
C GLY A 41 8.18 7.94 1.90
N TRP A 42 7.76 7.53 0.70
CA TRP A 42 6.79 6.43 0.55
C TRP A 42 7.37 5.08 0.98
N LYS A 43 8.67 4.86 0.74
CA LYS A 43 9.39 3.69 1.29
C LYS A 43 9.47 3.70 2.82
N GLN A 44 9.40 4.87 3.45
CA GLN A 44 9.44 5.04 4.91
C GLN A 44 8.06 5.03 5.57
N GLY A 45 6.99 4.80 4.80
CA GLY A 45 5.63 4.64 5.33
C GLY A 45 4.69 5.80 5.04
N ALA A 46 5.14 6.86 4.36
CA ALA A 46 4.22 7.83 3.77
C ALA A 46 3.43 7.18 2.62
N ALA A 47 2.33 7.81 2.21
CA ALA A 47 1.56 7.39 1.06
C ALA A 47 1.55 8.49 -0.01
N PRO A 48 1.61 8.14 -1.30
CA PRO A 48 1.30 9.08 -2.37
C PRO A 48 -0.15 9.55 -2.26
N ASN A 49 -0.46 10.68 -2.91
CA ASN A 49 -1.84 11.06 -3.16
C ASN A 49 -2.52 10.03 -4.09
N HIS A 50 -3.84 10.11 -4.26
CA HIS A 50 -4.57 9.12 -5.05
C HIS A 50 -4.05 9.02 -6.49
N HIS A 51 -3.94 10.15 -7.21
CA HIS A 51 -3.50 10.18 -8.60
C HIS A 51 -2.10 9.56 -8.79
N THR A 52 -1.12 9.99 -8.01
CA THR A 52 0.25 9.49 -8.07
C THR A 52 0.33 8.03 -7.61
N GLY A 53 -0.51 7.63 -6.65
CA GLY A 53 -0.62 6.25 -6.20
C GLY A 53 -1.13 5.33 -7.30
N GLU A 54 -2.15 5.75 -8.06
CA GLU A 54 -2.65 4.99 -9.21
C GLU A 54 -1.57 4.84 -10.30
N ALA A 55 -0.89 5.93 -10.65
CA ALA A 55 0.21 5.88 -11.63
C ALA A 55 1.34 4.95 -11.20
N LEU A 56 1.71 4.94 -9.90
CA LEU A 56 2.72 4.03 -9.37
C LEU A 56 2.25 2.56 -9.40
N ILE A 57 0.97 2.29 -9.20
CA ILE A 57 0.41 0.94 -9.30
C ILE A 57 0.43 0.45 -10.75
N ASP A 58 0.01 1.29 -11.69
CA ASP A 58 0.03 0.95 -13.11
C ASP A 58 1.47 0.68 -13.58
N PHE A 59 2.42 1.50 -13.13
CA PHE A 59 3.84 1.29 -13.40
C PHE A 59 4.35 -0.01 -12.79
N TRP A 60 3.96 -0.35 -11.55
CA TRP A 60 4.30 -1.64 -10.94
C TRP A 60 3.73 -2.82 -11.73
N CYS A 61 2.46 -2.75 -12.16
CA CYS A 61 1.84 -3.79 -12.98
C CYS A 61 2.59 -3.98 -14.31
N TYR A 62 2.94 -2.88 -14.97
CA TYR A 62 3.72 -2.90 -16.20
C TYR A 62 5.10 -3.52 -16.01
N VAL A 63 5.83 -3.13 -14.96
CA VAL A 63 7.20 -3.58 -14.71
C VAL A 63 7.26 -5.05 -14.25
N THR A 64 6.35 -5.44 -13.36
CA THR A 64 6.35 -6.78 -12.76
C THR A 64 5.58 -7.81 -13.57
N GLN A 65 4.81 -7.37 -14.58
CA GLN A 65 3.88 -8.20 -15.36
C GLN A 65 2.85 -8.92 -14.48
N ARG A 66 2.49 -8.30 -13.34
CA ARG A 66 1.52 -8.85 -12.38
C ARG A 66 0.23 -8.04 -12.39
N PRO A 67 -0.92 -8.68 -12.20
CA PRO A 67 -2.19 -7.99 -12.12
C PRO A 67 -2.28 -7.18 -10.82
N ARG A 68 -3.12 -6.13 -10.84
CA ARG A 68 -3.40 -5.29 -9.67
C ARG A 68 -3.92 -6.07 -8.45
N SER A 69 -4.54 -7.24 -8.64
CA SER A 69 -4.98 -8.10 -7.54
C SER A 69 -3.84 -8.65 -6.68
N GLU A 70 -2.61 -8.69 -7.23
CA GLU A 70 -1.41 -9.12 -6.52
C GLU A 70 -0.65 -7.95 -5.87
N LEU A 71 -1.24 -6.75 -5.88
CA LEU A 71 -0.60 -5.57 -5.31
C LEU A 71 -0.25 -5.83 -3.84
N PRO A 72 1.01 -5.57 -3.43
CA PRO A 72 1.42 -5.72 -2.04
C PRO A 72 0.50 -4.96 -1.09
N ALA A 73 -0.08 -5.68 -0.13
CA ALA A 73 -0.98 -5.12 0.87
C ALA A 73 -0.52 -5.48 2.29
N GLN A 74 -0.70 -4.55 3.21
CA GLN A 74 -0.40 -4.70 4.64
C GLN A 74 -1.67 -4.52 5.48
N VAL A 75 -1.80 -5.32 6.54
CA VAL A 75 -2.90 -5.20 7.50
C VAL A 75 -2.60 -4.03 8.43
N THR A 76 -3.42 -2.98 8.38
CA THR A 76 -3.26 -1.80 9.24
C THR A 76 -4.04 -1.91 10.54
N SER A 77 -5.19 -2.59 10.54
CA SER A 77 -5.95 -2.81 11.77
C SER A 77 -6.79 -4.07 11.71
N ARG A 78 -7.07 -4.64 12.88
CA ARG A 78 -8.02 -5.74 13.06
C ARG A 78 -9.03 -5.32 14.12
N ARG A 79 -10.31 -5.25 13.76
CA ARG A 79 -11.40 -4.88 14.68
C ARG A 79 -12.37 -6.03 14.86
N PHE A 80 -12.84 -6.20 16.09
CA PHE A 80 -13.89 -7.17 16.43
C PHE A 80 -15.26 -6.49 16.37
N VAL A 81 -16.20 -7.07 15.64
CA VAL A 81 -17.48 -6.41 15.29
C VAL A 81 -18.54 -6.45 16.41
N TYR A 82 -18.35 -7.17 17.52
CA TYR A 82 -19.42 -7.39 18.53
C TYR A 82 -19.07 -7.08 20.00
N ALA A 83 -18.08 -6.24 20.29
CA ALA A 83 -17.65 -5.98 21.68
C ALA A 83 -18.66 -5.20 22.56
N TRP A 84 -19.83 -4.78 22.04
CA TRP A 84 -20.76 -3.89 22.76
C TRP A 84 -22.07 -4.52 23.24
N ARG A 85 -22.22 -5.86 23.27
CA ARG A 85 -23.49 -6.51 23.70
C ARG A 85 -23.47 -7.20 25.07
N SER A 86 -22.36 -7.15 25.83
CA SER A 86 -22.27 -7.86 27.13
C SER A 86 -22.45 -6.99 28.38
N LYS A 87 -22.74 -5.68 28.27
CA LYS A 87 -22.94 -4.80 29.44
C LYS A 87 -24.40 -4.46 29.79
N ARG A 88 -25.38 -5.15 29.21
CA ARG A 88 -26.79 -5.01 29.61
C ARG A 88 -27.43 -6.38 29.65
N LEU A 89 -27.16 -7.10 30.75
CA LEU A 89 -27.94 -8.20 31.31
C LEU A 89 -27.17 -8.68 32.56
N THR A 90 -27.16 -7.85 33.60
CA THR A 90 -27.01 -8.32 34.97
C THR A 90 -28.39 -8.14 35.61
N PRO A 91 -28.97 -9.19 36.23
CA PRO A 91 -30.34 -9.21 36.72
C PRO A 91 -30.60 -8.20 37.84
#